data_AF-A0A7W6MHS9-F1
#
_entry.id   AF-A0A7W6MHS9-F1
#
_cell.length_a   1.000
_cell.length_b   1.000
_cell.length_c   1.000
_cell.angle_alpha   90.00
_cell.angle_beta   90.00
_cell.angle_gamma   90.00
#
_symmetry.space_group_name_H-M   'P 1'
#
loop_
_entity.id
_entity.type
_entity.pdbx_description
1 polymer ?
#
loop_
_entity_poly.entity_id
_entity_poly.type
_entity_poly.pdbx_seq_one_letter_code
_entity_poly.pdbx_strand_id
1 'polypeptide(L)'
;MTFTPTATADGQPTTCRCCGRHATGIGISRMNKPTDDPGYLCGECNLRIEEIKRVRRMDPYELAARQGGMDAAGPLVEEFGSDLAEWSEEQVLIFCGTIWQGCADRLRELIRKGDIPF
;
A
#
# COMPACT_ATOMS: atom_id res chain seq x y z
N MET A 1 -14.91 3.69 -7.07
CA MET A 1 -15.42 4.44 -8.23
C MET A 1 -14.55 5.68 -8.39
N THR A 2 -13.93 5.89 -9.55
CA THR A 2 -13.11 7.07 -9.84
C THR A 2 -13.93 8.07 -10.65
N PHE A 3 -13.91 9.34 -10.28
CA PHE A 3 -14.64 10.40 -10.99
C PHE A 3 -13.71 11.06 -12.01
N THR A 4 -14.14 11.10 -13.27
CA THR A 4 -13.43 11.72 -14.40
C THR A 4 -14.45 12.40 -15.34
N PRO A 5 -14.09 13.42 -16.11
CA PRO A 5 -12.80 14.11 -16.12
C PRO A 5 -12.64 15.04 -14.92
N THR A 6 -11.47 15.06 -14.28
CA THR A 6 -11.19 15.98 -13.16
C THR A 6 -10.69 17.35 -13.60
N ALA A 7 -10.41 17.54 -14.88
CA ALA A 7 -10.02 18.80 -15.48
C ALA A 7 -10.93 19.19 -16.65
N THR A 8 -11.11 20.50 -16.87
CA THR A 8 -11.68 21.04 -18.11
C THR A 8 -10.69 20.91 -19.27
N ALA A 9 -11.15 21.20 -20.49
CA ALA A 9 -10.28 21.31 -21.66
C ALA A 9 -9.14 22.33 -21.46
N ASP A 10 -9.38 23.39 -20.68
CA ASP A 10 -8.41 24.44 -20.34
C ASP A 10 -7.51 24.07 -19.13
N GLY A 11 -7.63 22.84 -18.62
CA GLY A 11 -6.84 22.35 -17.48
C GLY A 11 -7.33 22.84 -16.11
N GLN A 12 -8.51 23.47 -16.02
CA GLN A 12 -9.06 23.92 -14.74
C GLN A 12 -9.67 22.76 -13.96
N PRO A 13 -9.52 22.70 -12.62
CA PRO A 13 -10.11 21.63 -11.82
C PRO A 13 -11.64 21.64 -11.86
N THR A 14 -12.24 20.46 -12.03
CA THR A 14 -13.70 20.29 -12.05
C THR A 14 -14.17 19.49 -10.83
N THR A 15 -13.90 18.19 -10.82
CA THR A 15 -14.38 17.22 -9.84
C THR A 15 -13.22 16.44 -9.21
N CYS A 16 -13.39 16.06 -7.96
CA CYS A 16 -12.43 15.32 -7.17
C CYS A 16 -12.43 13.85 -7.60
N ARG A 17 -11.25 13.34 -8.00
CA ARG A 17 -11.08 11.93 -8.42
C ARG A 17 -11.58 10.91 -7.39
N CYS A 18 -11.51 11.27 -6.11
CA CYS A 18 -11.81 10.39 -4.98
C CYS A 18 -13.30 10.40 -4.59
N CYS A 19 -13.93 11.57 -4.54
CA CYS A 19 -15.27 11.73 -3.95
C CYS A 19 -16.29 12.49 -4.80
N GLY A 20 -15.92 13.00 -5.98
CA GLY A 20 -16.83 13.68 -6.89
C GLY A 20 -17.17 15.14 -6.54
N ARG A 21 -16.70 15.67 -5.40
CA ARG A 21 -16.86 17.09 -5.00
C ARG A 21 -16.00 18.02 -5.86
N HIS A 22 -16.23 19.32 -5.82
CA HIS A 22 -15.40 20.30 -6.55
C HIS A 22 -13.92 20.22 -6.14
N ALA A 23 -13.02 20.13 -7.13
CA ALA A 23 -11.60 20.02 -6.91
C ALA A 23 -10.90 21.37 -6.86
N THR A 24 -9.75 21.46 -6.18
CA THR A 24 -9.06 22.73 -5.91
C THR A 24 -7.60 22.76 -6.40
N GLY A 25 -7.22 21.89 -7.33
CA GLY A 25 -6.02 22.07 -8.15
C GLY A 25 -4.79 21.19 -7.87
N ILE A 26 -4.83 20.28 -6.89
CA ILE A 26 -3.75 19.30 -6.69
C ILE A 26 -4.16 17.95 -7.28
N GLY A 27 -3.39 17.47 -8.26
CA GLY A 27 -3.64 16.20 -8.96
C GLY A 27 -2.68 15.09 -8.55
N ILE A 28 -3.15 13.84 -8.57
CA ILE A 28 -2.38 12.65 -8.17
C ILE A 28 -2.05 11.70 -9.33
N SER A 29 -2.37 12.08 -10.57
CA SER A 29 -2.09 11.24 -11.75
C SER A 29 -0.59 11.20 -12.07
N ARG A 30 -0.09 10.07 -12.61
CA ARG A 30 1.32 9.92 -12.99
C ARG A 30 1.64 10.85 -14.17
N MET A 31 2.55 11.80 -13.95
CA MET A 31 3.06 12.78 -14.92
C MET A 31 3.65 12.18 -16.23
N ASN A 32 3.81 10.85 -16.32
CA ASN A 32 4.48 10.16 -17.44
C ASN A 32 3.52 9.69 -18.55
N LYS A 33 2.22 9.99 -18.47
CA LYS A 33 1.27 9.79 -19.58
C LYS A 33 0.49 11.09 -19.81
N PRO A 34 0.82 11.88 -20.86
CA PRO A 34 0.25 13.20 -21.08
C PRO A 34 -1.25 13.27 -21.39
N THR A 35 -1.96 12.14 -21.52
CA THR A 35 -3.21 12.12 -22.31
C THR A 35 -4.52 11.93 -21.57
N ASP A 36 -4.62 11.58 -20.28
CA ASP A 36 -5.95 11.41 -19.67
C ASP A 36 -5.95 11.82 -18.20
N ASP A 37 -6.47 13.01 -17.95
CA ASP A 37 -6.97 13.46 -16.65
C ASP A 37 -5.92 13.63 -15.51
N PRO A 38 -5.61 14.88 -15.10
CA PRO A 38 -4.67 15.21 -14.02
C PRO A 38 -5.00 14.58 -12.67
N GLY A 39 -6.25 14.16 -12.46
CA GLY A 39 -6.70 13.53 -11.24
C GLY A 39 -6.76 14.50 -10.05
N TYR A 40 -7.28 15.70 -10.28
CA TYR A 40 -7.44 16.72 -9.26
C TYR A 40 -8.29 16.23 -8.08
N LEU A 41 -7.96 16.73 -6.89
CA LEU A 41 -8.62 16.41 -5.63
C LEU A 41 -9.21 17.67 -4.99
N CYS A 42 -10.27 17.48 -4.19
CA CYS A 42 -10.78 18.53 -3.30
C CYS A 42 -9.88 18.68 -2.06
N GLY A 43 -9.98 19.82 -1.38
CA GLY A 43 -9.21 20.10 -0.16
C GLY A 43 -9.34 19.02 0.92
N GLU A 44 -10.54 18.49 1.14
CA GLU A 44 -10.78 17.43 2.15
C GLU A 44 -10.05 16.12 1.82
N CYS A 45 -10.12 15.66 0.56
CA CYS A 45 -9.44 14.44 0.15
C CYS A 45 -7.91 14.59 0.18
N ASN A 46 -7.39 15.78 -0.13
CA ASN A 46 -5.95 16.07 0.01
C ASN A 46 -5.47 15.94 1.45
N LEU A 47 -6.21 16.52 2.41
CA LEU A 47 -5.87 16.41 3.84
C LEU A 47 -5.85 14.95 4.31
N ARG A 48 -6.81 14.14 3.86
CA ARG A 48 -6.87 12.71 4.19
C ARG A 48 -5.69 11.91 3.62
N ILE A 49 -5.20 12.26 2.43
CA ILE A 49 -4.01 11.60 1.85
C ILE A 49 -2.77 11.89 2.71
N GLU A 50 -2.60 13.15 3.14
CA GLU A 50 -1.48 13.51 4.02
C GLU A 50 -1.60 12.82 5.39
N GLU A 51 -2.82 12.63 5.90
CA GLU A 51 -3.06 11.84 7.10
C GLU A 51 -2.68 10.36 6.89
N ILE A 52 -3.12 9.72 5.79
CA ILE A 52 -2.74 8.33 5.45
C ILE A 52 -1.22 8.17 5.39
N LYS A 53 -0.51 9.10 4.74
CA LYS A 53 0.96 9.11 4.69
C LYS A 53 1.59 9.25 6.07
N ARG A 54 0.97 10.06 6.95
CA ARG A 54 1.47 10.32 8.30
C ARG A 54 1.33 9.11 9.23
N VAL A 55 0.28 8.29 9.09
CA VAL A 55 0.03 7.18 10.04
C VAL A 55 0.81 5.90 9.73
N ARG A 56 1.50 5.78 8.58
CA ARG A 56 2.26 4.58 8.14
C ARG A 56 1.62 3.25 8.57
N ARG A 57 0.30 3.14 8.43
CA ARG A 57 -0.41 1.91 8.76
C ARG A 57 -0.26 0.94 7.59
N MET A 58 -0.02 -0.32 7.92
CA MET A 58 -0.18 -1.39 6.96
C MET A 58 -1.59 -1.33 6.39
N ASP A 59 -1.70 -1.30 5.07
CA ASP A 59 -2.98 -1.41 4.38
C ASP A 59 -3.60 -2.82 4.60
N PRO A 60 -4.87 -3.05 4.20
CA PRO A 60 -5.51 -4.35 4.38
C PRO A 60 -4.77 -5.52 3.73
N TYR A 61 -4.13 -5.31 2.57
CA TYR A 61 -3.32 -6.35 1.93
C TYR A 61 -2.05 -6.62 2.73
N GLU A 62 -1.36 -5.58 3.19
CA GLU A 62 -0.16 -5.70 4.01
C GLU A 62 -0.45 -6.38 5.36
N LEU A 63 -1.60 -6.09 5.98
CA LEU A 63 -2.03 -6.76 7.21
C LEU A 63 -2.29 -8.25 7.01
N ALA A 64 -2.93 -8.63 5.90
CA ALA A 64 -3.19 -10.02 5.53
C ALA A 64 -1.91 -10.76 5.10
N ALA A 65 -0.96 -10.05 4.48
CA ALA A 65 0.30 -10.61 4.02
C ALA A 65 1.20 -11.11 5.16
N ARG A 66 1.05 -10.57 6.39
CA ARG A 66 1.79 -11.02 7.58
C ARG A 66 1.65 -12.51 7.85
N GLN A 67 0.54 -13.13 7.47
CA GLN A 67 0.34 -14.57 7.58
C GLN A 67 1.43 -15.34 6.80
N GLY A 68 1.78 -14.88 5.59
CA GLY A 68 2.84 -15.50 4.80
C GLY A 68 4.21 -15.39 5.46
N GLY A 69 4.49 -14.25 6.13
CA GLY A 69 5.71 -14.10 6.92
C GLY A 69 5.76 -15.05 8.12
N MET A 70 4.63 -15.21 8.82
CA MET A 70 4.51 -16.16 9.93
C MET A 70 4.71 -17.61 9.47
N ASP A 71 4.03 -18.02 8.39
CA ASP A 71 4.13 -19.37 7.85
C ASP A 71 5.54 -19.69 7.36
N ALA A 72 6.20 -18.73 6.71
CA ALA A 72 7.58 -18.89 6.24
C ALA A 72 8.59 -19.00 7.39
N ALA A 73 8.34 -18.30 8.50
CA ALA A 73 9.24 -18.25 9.64
C ALA A 73 9.07 -19.42 10.63
N GLY A 74 7.91 -20.10 10.61
CA GLY A 74 7.60 -21.23 11.49
C GLY A 74 8.71 -22.29 11.59
N PRO A 75 9.23 -22.81 10.45
CA PRO A 75 10.32 -23.79 10.47
C PRO A 75 11.60 -23.30 11.17
N LEU A 76 11.92 -21.99 11.08
CA LEU A 76 13.09 -21.43 11.75
C LEU A 76 12.89 -21.33 13.26
N VAL A 77 11.67 -21.08 13.72
CA VAL A 77 11.34 -21.09 15.16
C VAL A 77 11.40 -22.51 15.71
N GLU A 78 10.99 -23.51 14.93
CA GLU A 78 11.12 -24.92 15.29
C GLU A 78 12.60 -25.36 15.35
N GLU A 79 13.44 -24.86 14.46
CA GLU A 79 14.86 -25.21 14.36
C GLU A 79 15.73 -24.48 15.41
N PHE A 80 15.58 -23.17 15.54
CA PHE A 80 16.45 -22.33 16.36
C PHE A 80 15.85 -22.04 17.75
N GLY A 81 14.60 -22.40 18.01
CA GLY A 81 13.90 -22.13 19.26
C GLY A 81 13.13 -20.80 19.27
N SER A 82 12.29 -20.56 20.27
CA SER A 82 11.40 -19.38 20.27
C SER A 82 12.01 -18.09 20.84
N ASP A 83 13.20 -18.17 21.44
CA ASP A 83 13.84 -17.00 22.06
C ASP A 83 14.90 -16.38 21.13
N LEU A 84 14.55 -15.25 20.51
CA LEU A 84 15.43 -14.49 19.63
C LEU A 84 16.71 -14.00 20.34
N ALA A 85 16.71 -13.87 21.68
CA ALA A 85 17.89 -13.44 22.42
C ALA A 85 19.00 -14.51 22.48
N GLU A 86 18.65 -15.78 22.25
CA GLU A 86 19.59 -16.90 22.24
C GLU A 86 20.22 -17.14 20.85
N TRP A 87 19.71 -16.45 19.83
CA TRP A 87 20.14 -16.65 18.44
C TRP A 87 21.40 -15.86 18.11
N SER A 88 22.19 -16.38 17.18
CA SER A 88 23.28 -15.63 16.57
C SER A 88 22.73 -14.50 15.69
N GLU A 89 23.55 -13.47 15.45
CA GLU A 89 23.20 -12.38 14.54
C GLU A 89 22.81 -12.90 13.14
N GLU A 90 23.53 -13.91 12.65
CA GLU A 90 23.24 -14.54 11.35
C GLU A 90 21.85 -15.20 11.33
N GLN A 91 21.48 -15.94 12.39
CA GLN A 91 20.16 -16.56 12.51
C GLN A 91 19.05 -15.52 12.53
N VAL A 92 19.24 -14.42 13.25
CA VAL A 92 18.28 -13.30 13.30
C VAL A 92 18.11 -12.65 11.92
N LEU A 93 19.20 -12.43 11.19
CA LEU A 93 19.13 -11.85 9.84
C LEU A 93 18.44 -12.79 8.85
N ILE A 94 18.72 -14.10 8.92
CA ILE A 94 18.02 -15.11 8.11
C ILE A 94 16.52 -15.08 8.42
N PHE A 95 16.13 -15.06 9.69
CA PHE A 95 14.73 -15.01 10.09
C PHE A 95 14.01 -13.75 9.64
N CYS A 96 14.62 -12.58 9.83
CA CYS A 96 14.08 -11.31 9.33
C CYS A 96 13.90 -11.33 7.80
N GLY A 97 14.88 -11.87 7.07
CA GLY A 97 14.82 -12.04 5.62
C GLY A 97 13.67 -12.97 5.20
N THR A 98 13.52 -14.10 5.88
CA THR A 98 12.46 -15.09 5.63
C THR A 98 11.06 -14.50 5.88
N ILE A 99 10.87 -13.78 6.99
CA ILE A 99 9.60 -13.07 7.25
C ILE A 99 9.30 -12.07 6.14
N TRP A 100 10.28 -11.24 5.78
CA TRP A 100 10.10 -10.22 4.74
C TRP A 100 9.72 -10.85 3.40
N GLN A 101 10.40 -11.92 3.00
CA GLN A 101 10.13 -12.64 1.77
C GLN A 101 8.73 -13.27 1.79
N GLY A 102 8.36 -13.94 2.89
CA GLY A 102 7.04 -14.54 3.05
C GLY A 102 5.89 -13.52 2.99
N CYS A 103 6.06 -12.35 3.62
CA CYS A 103 5.13 -11.24 3.50
C CYS A 103 5.02 -10.76 2.04
N ALA A 104 6.14 -10.54 1.37
CA ALA A 104 6.17 -10.04 0.00
C ALA A 104 5.52 -11.02 -0.99
N ASP A 105 5.75 -12.32 -0.82
CA ASP A 105 5.18 -13.36 -1.70
C ASP A 105 3.68 -13.50 -1.49
N ARG A 106 3.20 -13.47 -0.24
CA ARG A 106 1.77 -13.46 0.06
C ARG A 106 1.09 -12.20 -0.47
N LEU A 107 1.72 -11.03 -0.33
CA LEU A 107 1.21 -9.78 -0.88
C LEU A 107 1.03 -9.87 -2.41
N ARG A 108 2.05 -10.38 -3.13
CA ARG A 108 1.97 -10.59 -4.58
C ARG A 108 0.86 -11.56 -4.97
N GLU A 109 0.65 -12.61 -4.17
CA GLU A 109 -0.43 -13.57 -4.39
C GLU A 109 -1.82 -12.92 -4.23
N LEU A 110 -2.04 -12.19 -3.14
CA LEU A 110 -3.31 -11.50 -2.87
C LEU A 110 -3.65 -10.49 -3.97
N ILE A 111 -2.66 -9.69 -4.38
CA ILE A 111 -2.81 -8.74 -5.49
C ILE A 111 -3.17 -9.47 -6.80
N ARG A 112 -2.49 -10.59 -7.10
CA ARG A 112 -2.73 -11.36 -8.34
C ARG A 112 -4.14 -11.97 -8.37
N LYS A 113 -4.62 -12.49 -7.24
CA LYS A 113 -5.94 -13.11 -7.14
C LYS A 113 -7.06 -12.08 -7.15
N GLY A 114 -6.76 -10.81 -6.88
CA GLY A 114 -7.78 -9.81 -6.64
C GLY A 114 -8.59 -10.13 -5.39
N ASP A 115 -8.06 -10.98 -4.50
CA ASP A 115 -8.66 -11.28 -3.20
C ASP A 115 -8.47 -10.05 -2.35
N ILE A 116 -9.47 -9.17 -2.40
CA ILE A 116 -9.42 -7.96 -1.63
C ILE A 116 -9.90 -8.30 -0.22
N PRO A 117 -9.08 -8.11 0.82
CA PRO A 117 -9.53 -8.30 2.19
C PRO A 117 -10.44 -7.13 2.59
N PHE A 118 -11.66 -7.09 2.04
CA PHE A 118 -12.80 -6.32 2.53
C PHE A 118 -14.14 -6.96 2.17
#